data_AF-G2FX23-F1
#
_entry.id   AF-G2FX23-F1
#
_cell.length_a   1.000
_cell.length_b   1.000
_cell.length_c   1.000
_cell.angle_alpha   90.00
_cell.angle_beta   90.00
_cell.angle_gamma   90.00
#
_symmetry.space_group_name_H-M   'P 1'
#
loop_
_entity.id
_entity.type
_entity.pdbx_description
1 polymer ?
#
loop_
_entity_poly.entity_id
_entity_poly.type
_entity_poly.pdbx_seq_one_letter_code
_entity_poly.pdbx_strand_id
1 'polypeptide(L)'
;MKNMNKALASLTIAGMTLGMLPFNAFAVGTIPPRLSGDTAAQTAVQIAEQTGTTDTAILASSASYGMVDALTSGPLATFLNAPILLQEPGSELNSDTKAELAKLEVKKVYVTSGTAVISQSVLDELTDMGIEVISLGGADRFETSVNIANKMIELGASINKVAVAYGWLNQDALSIAPIASAQTEPILLTEKNEIPASVQDFLTTNTSVVTTDVIGGTGVISDTVKDDLPSATRYFGTTAYDTNVAVLKAFDDILTYDNVFVANGETAIDALAGTPLAAKNHAGIVLTNGATNEGTTYASGKLSESSVVTALGGTAVVPDSIITDMTANQTAAAAAKAAAITKIDGIDKDGDATNITVQDLKDAGVTAADVVDANLVAYQAAISSAEDLALDTTDKIQQMVTDINTAQAAAVTNAAITKIDGIAQDGDATSITAQDLKDAGVTETDVLDETWKRTKPQLSQLMT
;
A
#
# COMPACT_ATOMS: atom_id res chain seq x y z
N MET A 1 38.65 -55.68 -55.90
CA MET A 1 39.90 -55.25 -55.25
C MET A 1 39.56 -54.15 -54.24
N LYS A 2 39.87 -54.37 -52.95
CA LYS A 2 40.02 -53.41 -51.83
C LYS A 2 38.91 -52.36 -51.61
N ASN A 3 38.44 -52.01 -50.41
CA ASN A 3 38.62 -52.41 -49.02
C ASN A 3 37.74 -51.44 -48.20
N MET A 4 37.18 -51.90 -47.06
CA MET A 4 37.03 -51.14 -45.80
C MET A 4 36.10 -49.89 -45.80
N ASN A 5 35.40 -49.48 -44.75
CA ASN A 5 35.05 -49.96 -43.42
C ASN A 5 34.14 -48.88 -42.81
N LYS A 6 33.39 -49.28 -41.77
CA LYS A 6 32.87 -48.48 -40.64
C LYS A 6 31.49 -47.81 -40.78
N ALA A 7 30.67 -48.26 -39.82
CA ALA A 7 29.38 -47.75 -39.40
C ALA A 7 29.42 -46.29 -38.95
N LEU A 8 28.29 -45.62 -39.13
CA LEU A 8 27.80 -44.65 -38.16
C LEU A 8 26.29 -44.82 -38.02
N ALA A 9 25.87 -45.22 -36.82
CA ALA A 9 24.49 -45.25 -36.40
C ALA A 9 23.96 -43.82 -36.33
N SER A 10 23.00 -43.48 -37.18
CA SER A 10 22.19 -42.27 -37.04
C SER A 10 21.09 -42.56 -36.03
N LEU A 11 21.34 -42.15 -34.79
CA LEU A 11 20.37 -42.08 -33.71
C LEU A 11 19.37 -40.97 -34.06
N THR A 12 18.21 -41.34 -34.61
CA THR A 12 17.12 -40.40 -34.85
C THR A 12 16.49 -40.02 -33.51
N ILE A 13 16.99 -38.95 -32.91
CA ILE A 13 16.31 -38.26 -31.81
C ILE A 13 15.12 -37.54 -32.46
N ALA A 14 13.97 -38.21 -32.52
CA ALA A 14 12.70 -37.55 -32.70
C ALA A 14 12.45 -36.74 -31.43
N GLY A 15 12.75 -35.45 -31.50
CA GLY A 15 12.47 -34.50 -30.43
C GLY A 15 10.97 -34.54 -30.11
N MET A 16 10.62 -35.13 -28.96
CA MET A 16 9.37 -34.83 -28.29
C MET A 16 9.42 -33.35 -27.91
N THR A 17 8.89 -32.50 -28.78
CA THR A 17 8.44 -31.17 -28.40
C THR A 17 7.25 -31.38 -27.47
N LEU A 18 7.54 -31.58 -26.18
CA LEU A 18 6.59 -31.35 -25.12
C LEU A 18 6.17 -29.89 -25.29
N GLY A 19 4.96 -29.67 -25.81
CA GLY A 19 4.32 -28.38 -25.78
C GLY A 19 4.11 -28.04 -24.31
N MET A 20 5.10 -27.40 -23.70
CA MET A 20 4.87 -26.56 -22.53
C MET A 20 3.82 -25.55 -22.97
N LEU A 21 2.58 -25.78 -22.56
CA LEU A 21 1.59 -24.72 -22.49
C LEU A 21 2.32 -23.56 -21.79
N PRO A 22 2.28 -22.34 -22.34
CA PRO A 22 2.78 -21.21 -21.58
C PRO A 22 2.00 -21.22 -20.27
N PHE A 23 2.70 -21.45 -19.16
CA PHE A 23 2.21 -20.95 -17.88
C PHE A 23 1.93 -19.49 -18.15
N ASN A 24 0.65 -19.10 -18.12
CA ASN A 24 0.31 -17.70 -17.95
C ASN A 24 0.94 -17.32 -16.61
N ALA A 25 2.16 -16.80 -16.66
CA ALA A 25 2.62 -15.89 -15.64
C ALA A 25 1.53 -14.83 -15.63
N PHE A 26 0.66 -14.87 -14.61
CA PHE A 26 -0.19 -13.74 -14.33
C PHE A 26 0.78 -12.57 -14.20
N ALA A 27 0.81 -11.70 -15.22
CA ALA A 27 1.22 -10.34 -14.96
C ALA A 27 0.40 -9.92 -13.74
N VAL A 28 1.06 -9.45 -12.69
CA VAL A 28 0.38 -8.79 -11.57
C VAL A 28 -0.34 -7.61 -12.21
N GLY A 29 -1.58 -7.85 -12.65
CA GLY A 29 -2.41 -6.83 -13.24
C GLY A 29 -2.63 -5.79 -12.15
N THR A 30 -2.54 -4.53 -12.51
CA THR A 30 -3.04 -3.45 -11.66
C THR A 30 -4.49 -3.77 -11.29
N ILE A 31 -4.82 -3.69 -9.99
CA ILE A 31 -6.19 -3.90 -9.52
C ILE A 31 -7.11 -2.96 -10.33
N PRO A 32 -8.23 -3.46 -10.89
CA PRO A 32 -9.15 -2.60 -11.63
C PRO A 32 -9.63 -1.42 -10.78
N PRO A 33 -9.86 -0.24 -11.36
CA PRO A 33 -10.34 0.95 -10.62
C PRO A 33 -11.75 0.77 -10.02
N ARG A 34 -12.45 -0.31 -10.38
CA ARG A 34 -13.72 -0.71 -9.78
C ARG A 34 -13.84 -2.22 -9.74
N LEU A 35 -14.23 -2.73 -8.58
CA LEU A 35 -14.61 -4.12 -8.34
C LEU A 35 -16.07 -4.13 -7.93
N SER A 36 -16.95 -4.61 -8.79
CA SER A 36 -18.40 -4.53 -8.56
C SER A 36 -19.18 -5.54 -9.39
N GLY A 37 -20.29 -6.02 -8.86
CA GLY A 37 -21.38 -6.64 -9.63
C GLY A 37 -22.73 -5.98 -9.36
N ASP A 38 -23.80 -6.57 -9.88
CA ASP A 38 -25.17 -6.10 -9.65
C ASP A 38 -25.63 -6.37 -8.21
N THR A 39 -24.99 -7.33 -7.54
CA THR A 39 -25.22 -7.69 -6.14
C THR A 39 -23.94 -7.65 -5.32
N ALA A 40 -24.08 -7.57 -3.99
CA ALA A 40 -22.94 -7.66 -3.07
C ALA A 40 -22.16 -8.98 -3.25
N ALA A 41 -22.85 -10.10 -3.48
CA ALA A 41 -22.20 -11.40 -3.73
C ALA A 41 -21.33 -11.35 -5.00
N GLN A 42 -21.81 -10.76 -6.08
CA GLN A 42 -21.02 -10.59 -7.30
C GLN A 42 -19.86 -9.61 -7.11
N THR A 43 -20.03 -8.53 -6.33
CA THR A 43 -18.92 -7.67 -5.92
C THR A 43 -17.85 -8.47 -5.16
N ALA A 44 -18.27 -9.30 -4.20
CA ALA A 44 -17.35 -10.17 -3.44
C ALA A 44 -16.61 -11.17 -4.35
N VAL A 45 -17.27 -11.70 -5.39
CA VAL A 45 -16.62 -12.53 -6.42
C VAL A 45 -15.56 -11.73 -7.19
N GLN A 46 -15.87 -10.51 -7.64
CA GLN A 46 -14.89 -9.64 -8.33
C GLN A 46 -13.69 -9.31 -7.45
N ILE A 47 -13.90 -9.14 -6.14
CA ILE A 47 -12.84 -8.95 -5.15
C ILE A 47 -12.01 -10.23 -4.99
N ALA A 48 -12.66 -11.39 -4.86
CA ALA A 48 -12.01 -12.69 -4.69
C ALA A 48 -11.06 -13.03 -5.84
N GLU A 49 -11.39 -12.63 -7.07
CA GLU A 49 -10.53 -12.77 -8.24
C GLU A 49 -9.19 -12.04 -8.10
N GLN A 50 -9.12 -10.97 -7.31
CA GLN A 50 -7.89 -10.22 -7.06
C GLN A 50 -7.04 -10.83 -5.91
N THR A 51 -7.65 -11.67 -5.07
CA THR A 51 -6.97 -12.29 -3.92
C THR A 51 -6.07 -13.45 -4.34
N GLY A 52 -6.35 -14.09 -5.47
CA GLY A 52 -5.62 -15.23 -6.03
C GLY A 52 -6.21 -16.59 -5.62
N THR A 53 -5.70 -17.68 -6.19
CA THR A 53 -6.18 -19.04 -5.91
C THR A 53 -5.82 -19.47 -4.49
N THR A 54 -6.80 -20.05 -3.78
CA THR A 54 -6.66 -20.54 -2.41
C THR A 54 -7.60 -21.70 -2.17
N ASP A 55 -7.12 -22.66 -1.39
CA ASP A 55 -7.82 -23.85 -0.94
C ASP A 55 -8.94 -23.50 0.07
N THR A 56 -8.99 -22.25 0.53
CA THR A 56 -9.79 -21.80 1.65
C THR A 56 -10.59 -20.55 1.32
N ALA A 57 -11.85 -20.48 1.77
CA ALA A 57 -12.65 -19.26 1.73
C ALA A 57 -13.33 -18.99 3.08
N ILE A 58 -13.72 -17.73 3.29
CA ILE A 58 -14.62 -17.34 4.36
C ILE A 58 -16.02 -17.15 3.75
N LEU A 59 -17.05 -17.70 4.39
CA LEU A 59 -18.43 -17.43 4.05
C LEU A 59 -19.07 -16.53 5.12
N ALA A 60 -19.46 -15.35 4.68
CA ALA A 60 -20.07 -14.31 5.51
C ALA A 60 -21.51 -14.03 5.07
N SER A 61 -22.36 -13.59 5.99
CA SER A 61 -23.72 -13.18 5.63
C SER A 61 -23.73 -11.79 5.01
N SER A 62 -24.50 -11.62 3.93
CA SER A 62 -24.87 -10.30 3.39
C SER A 62 -26.14 -9.73 4.02
N ALA A 63 -26.76 -10.46 4.96
CA ALA A 63 -27.94 -10.00 5.68
C ALA A 63 -27.56 -8.89 6.67
N SER A 64 -28.36 -7.83 6.75
CA SER A 64 -28.08 -6.69 7.65
C SER A 64 -27.91 -7.09 9.12
N TYR A 65 -28.64 -8.11 9.59
CA TYR A 65 -28.56 -8.62 10.96
C TYR A 65 -27.36 -9.56 11.22
N GLY A 66 -26.80 -10.17 10.16
CA GLY A 66 -25.64 -11.07 10.23
C GLY A 66 -24.32 -10.40 9.82
N MET A 67 -24.38 -9.21 9.24
CA MET A 67 -23.22 -8.52 8.71
C MET A 67 -22.18 -8.18 9.78
N VAL A 68 -22.61 -7.97 11.03
CA VAL A 68 -21.70 -7.62 12.13
C VAL A 68 -20.77 -8.79 12.47
N ASP A 69 -21.28 -10.02 12.44
CA ASP A 69 -20.49 -11.23 12.68
C ASP A 69 -19.36 -11.32 11.64
N ALA A 70 -19.69 -10.99 10.40
CA ALA A 70 -18.77 -10.99 9.27
C ALA A 70 -17.71 -9.86 9.31
N LEU A 71 -17.94 -8.76 10.03
CA LEU A 71 -16.96 -7.65 10.14
C LEU A 71 -15.64 -8.11 10.77
N THR A 72 -15.73 -9.06 11.69
CA THR A 72 -14.59 -9.58 12.44
C THR A 72 -13.82 -10.64 11.67
N SER A 73 -14.27 -11.00 10.47
CA SER A 73 -13.68 -12.08 9.67
C SER A 73 -12.43 -11.67 8.88
N GLY A 74 -12.22 -10.36 8.65
CA GLY A 74 -11.09 -9.82 7.88
C GLY A 74 -9.72 -10.36 8.33
N PRO A 75 -9.40 -10.31 9.64
CA PRO A 75 -8.14 -10.83 10.15
C PRO A 75 -7.93 -12.32 9.89
N LEU A 76 -8.96 -13.15 10.11
CA LEU A 76 -8.90 -14.59 9.81
C LEU A 76 -8.75 -14.85 8.31
N ALA A 77 -9.54 -14.15 7.48
CA ALA A 77 -9.48 -14.24 6.03
C ALA A 77 -8.06 -13.92 5.52
N THR A 78 -7.47 -12.84 6.01
CA THR A 78 -6.13 -12.40 5.63
C THR A 78 -5.06 -13.37 6.11
N PHE A 79 -5.16 -13.85 7.37
CA PHE A 79 -4.24 -14.83 7.94
C PHE A 79 -4.24 -16.16 7.13
N LEU A 80 -5.39 -16.53 6.58
CA LEU A 80 -5.55 -17.70 5.72
C LEU A 80 -5.27 -17.44 4.23
N ASN A 81 -4.98 -16.20 3.83
CA ASN A 81 -4.94 -15.76 2.44
C ASN A 81 -6.20 -16.22 1.66
N ALA A 82 -7.37 -16.00 2.28
CA ALA A 82 -8.68 -16.45 1.83
C ALA A 82 -9.58 -15.26 1.45
N PRO A 83 -10.36 -15.33 0.35
CA PRO A 83 -11.38 -14.33 0.07
C PRO A 83 -12.56 -14.47 1.04
N ILE A 84 -13.29 -13.37 1.22
CA ILE A 84 -14.61 -13.39 1.85
C ILE A 84 -15.65 -13.43 0.75
N LEU A 85 -16.42 -14.51 0.69
CA LEU A 85 -17.59 -14.65 -0.16
C LEU A 85 -18.86 -14.47 0.66
N LEU A 86 -19.95 -14.10 -0.01
CA LEU A 86 -21.17 -13.66 0.66
C LEU A 86 -22.34 -14.61 0.43
N GLN A 87 -23.18 -14.73 1.45
CA GLN A 87 -24.40 -15.50 1.44
C GLN A 87 -25.58 -14.63 1.88
N GLU A 88 -26.57 -14.48 1.00
CA GLU A 88 -27.86 -13.89 1.34
C GLU A 88 -28.72 -14.79 2.24
N PRO A 89 -29.71 -14.21 2.96
CA PRO A 89 -30.72 -15.01 3.65
C PRO A 89 -31.40 -15.99 2.71
N GLY A 90 -31.50 -17.24 3.15
CA GLY A 90 -32.17 -18.29 2.38
C GLY A 90 -31.78 -19.68 2.82
N SER A 91 -32.34 -20.66 2.12
CA SER A 91 -32.04 -22.09 2.30
C SER A 91 -31.08 -22.63 1.25
N GLU A 92 -30.63 -21.81 0.30
CA GLU A 92 -29.78 -22.24 -0.82
C GLU A 92 -28.49 -21.44 -0.84
N LEU A 93 -27.37 -22.10 -1.18
CA LEU A 93 -26.09 -21.44 -1.37
C LEU A 93 -26.18 -20.50 -2.57
N ASN A 94 -25.78 -19.23 -2.38
CA ASN A 94 -25.78 -18.22 -3.45
C ASN A 94 -25.07 -18.76 -4.71
N SER A 95 -25.70 -18.61 -5.88
CA SER A 95 -25.20 -19.21 -7.11
C SER A 95 -23.85 -18.66 -7.57
N ASP A 96 -23.60 -17.36 -7.35
CA ASP A 96 -22.34 -16.71 -7.72
C ASP A 96 -21.21 -17.14 -6.76
N THR A 97 -21.48 -17.17 -5.46
CA THR A 97 -20.57 -17.73 -4.44
C THR A 97 -20.27 -19.20 -4.72
N LYS A 98 -21.29 -20.01 -5.05
CA LYS A 98 -21.12 -21.42 -5.41
C LYS A 98 -20.22 -21.60 -6.63
N ALA A 99 -20.42 -20.79 -7.66
CA ALA A 99 -19.60 -20.81 -8.85
C ALA A 99 -18.15 -20.41 -8.55
N GLU A 100 -17.94 -19.38 -7.73
CA GLU A 100 -16.59 -18.92 -7.39
C GLU A 100 -15.85 -19.91 -6.48
N LEU A 101 -16.53 -20.52 -5.50
CA LEU A 101 -15.95 -21.61 -4.68
C LEU A 101 -15.46 -22.77 -5.56
N ALA A 102 -16.24 -23.15 -6.58
CA ALA A 102 -15.85 -24.18 -7.53
C ALA A 102 -14.68 -23.74 -8.42
N LYS A 103 -14.70 -22.49 -8.91
CA LYS A 103 -13.65 -21.91 -9.76
C LYS A 103 -12.31 -21.78 -9.03
N LEU A 104 -12.33 -21.41 -7.75
CA LEU A 104 -11.16 -21.34 -6.89
C LEU A 104 -10.72 -22.71 -6.34
N GLU A 105 -11.47 -23.77 -6.65
CA GLU A 105 -11.25 -25.14 -6.18
C GLU A 105 -11.19 -25.28 -4.66
N VAL A 106 -11.93 -24.44 -3.93
CA VAL A 106 -11.94 -24.37 -2.46
C VAL A 106 -12.22 -25.75 -1.85
N LYS A 107 -11.45 -26.08 -0.80
CA LYS A 107 -11.56 -27.33 -0.03
C LYS A 107 -12.04 -27.09 1.38
N LYS A 108 -11.90 -25.88 1.91
CA LYS A 108 -12.30 -25.52 3.28
C LYS A 108 -13.02 -24.18 3.30
N VAL A 109 -14.16 -24.12 3.99
CA VAL A 109 -14.91 -22.88 4.20
C VAL A 109 -15.10 -22.64 5.69
N TYR A 110 -14.71 -21.45 6.14
CA TYR A 110 -15.01 -20.97 7.49
C TYR A 110 -16.27 -20.11 7.46
N VAL A 111 -17.29 -20.48 8.22
CA VAL A 111 -18.59 -19.80 8.23
C VAL A 111 -18.68 -18.93 9.46
N THR A 112 -18.72 -17.61 9.25
CA THR A 112 -18.61 -16.61 10.33
C THR A 112 -19.97 -16.09 10.77
N SER A 113 -20.99 -16.96 10.79
CA SER A 113 -22.32 -16.64 11.29
C SER A 113 -22.98 -17.91 11.82
N GLY A 114 -23.90 -17.75 12.79
CA GLY A 114 -24.69 -18.88 13.31
C GLY A 114 -25.69 -19.41 12.29
N THR A 115 -26.25 -20.60 12.55
CA THR A 115 -27.21 -21.26 11.65
C THR A 115 -28.56 -20.55 11.52
N ALA A 116 -28.84 -19.61 12.42
CA ALA A 116 -29.99 -18.70 12.32
C ALA A 116 -29.82 -17.65 11.19
N VAL A 117 -28.58 -17.42 10.74
CA VAL A 117 -28.22 -16.43 9.72
C VAL A 117 -27.85 -17.12 8.41
N ILE A 118 -26.96 -18.12 8.46
CA ILE A 118 -26.61 -18.98 7.33
C ILE A 118 -27.17 -20.36 7.63
N SER A 119 -28.27 -20.71 6.97
CA SER A 119 -29.04 -21.91 7.31
C SER A 119 -28.25 -23.21 7.17
N GLN A 120 -28.66 -24.24 7.92
CA GLN A 120 -28.02 -25.56 7.85
C GLN A 120 -28.00 -26.14 6.42
N SER A 121 -29.04 -25.89 5.62
CA SER A 121 -29.08 -26.38 4.24
C SER A 121 -27.99 -25.77 3.34
N VAL A 122 -27.57 -24.52 3.60
CA VAL A 122 -26.41 -23.92 2.92
C VAL A 122 -25.12 -24.66 3.30
N LEU A 123 -24.97 -25.05 4.57
CA LEU A 123 -23.80 -25.81 5.03
C LEU A 123 -23.77 -27.23 4.46
N ASP A 124 -24.94 -27.84 4.34
CA ASP A 124 -25.10 -29.16 3.73
C ASP A 124 -24.74 -29.09 2.23
N GLU A 125 -25.15 -28.03 1.51
CA GLU A 125 -24.74 -27.82 0.11
C GLU A 125 -23.21 -27.67 -0.06
N LEU A 126 -22.54 -26.94 0.83
CA LEU A 126 -21.06 -26.86 0.83
C LEU A 126 -20.44 -28.25 1.04
N THR A 127 -20.98 -29.03 1.98
CA THR A 127 -20.50 -30.39 2.26
C THR A 127 -20.71 -31.31 1.06
N ASP A 128 -21.84 -31.20 0.38
CA ASP A 128 -22.15 -31.96 -0.85
C ASP A 128 -21.23 -31.59 -2.03
N MET A 129 -20.69 -30.37 -2.03
CA MET A 129 -19.61 -29.95 -2.94
C MET A 129 -18.24 -30.54 -2.58
N GLY A 130 -18.14 -31.29 -1.47
CA GLY A 130 -16.89 -31.86 -0.96
C GLY A 130 -16.02 -30.87 -0.20
N ILE A 131 -16.59 -29.77 0.29
CA ILE A 131 -15.90 -28.72 1.04
C ILE A 131 -16.03 -29.01 2.54
N GLU A 132 -14.92 -28.97 3.27
CA GLU A 132 -14.89 -29.02 4.73
C GLU A 132 -15.43 -27.71 5.31
N VAL A 133 -16.51 -27.79 6.11
CA VAL A 133 -17.15 -26.62 6.73
C VAL A 133 -16.69 -26.47 8.18
N ILE A 134 -16.16 -25.29 8.54
CA ILE A 134 -15.81 -24.90 9.90
C ILE A 134 -16.75 -23.79 10.36
N SER A 135 -17.71 -24.11 11.22
CA SER A 135 -18.64 -23.12 11.78
C SER A 135 -18.00 -22.35 12.93
N LEU A 136 -17.99 -21.02 12.81
CA LEU A 136 -17.46 -20.10 13.83
C LEU A 136 -18.56 -19.24 14.48
N GLY A 137 -19.81 -19.33 14.01
CA GLY A 137 -20.93 -18.63 14.62
C GLY A 137 -21.16 -19.02 16.09
N GLY A 138 -21.32 -18.01 16.95
CA GLY A 138 -21.71 -18.15 18.35
C GLY A 138 -23.21 -17.93 18.58
N ALA A 139 -23.62 -17.89 19.84
CA ALA A 139 -24.98 -17.53 20.25
C ALA A 139 -25.30 -16.06 19.93
N ASP A 140 -24.28 -15.21 19.88
CA ASP A 140 -24.36 -13.82 19.46
C ASP A 140 -23.09 -13.38 18.71
N ARG A 141 -23.06 -12.11 18.31
CA ARG A 141 -21.96 -11.47 17.59
C ARG A 141 -20.66 -11.39 18.41
N PHE A 142 -20.78 -11.28 19.73
CA PHE A 142 -19.64 -11.15 20.62
C PHE A 142 -18.92 -12.50 20.73
N GLU A 143 -19.67 -13.57 20.96
CA GLU A 143 -19.15 -14.93 20.93
C GLU A 143 -18.61 -15.31 19.54
N THR A 144 -19.26 -14.88 18.45
CA THR A 144 -18.73 -15.10 17.09
C THR A 144 -17.36 -14.44 16.90
N SER A 145 -17.18 -13.20 17.35
CA SER A 145 -15.87 -12.51 17.30
C SER A 145 -14.78 -13.25 18.09
N VAL A 146 -15.14 -13.82 19.24
CA VAL A 146 -14.25 -14.63 20.08
C VAL A 146 -13.92 -15.96 19.43
N ASN A 147 -14.88 -16.62 18.79
CA ASN A 147 -14.65 -17.88 18.06
C ASN A 147 -13.67 -17.69 16.90
N ILE A 148 -13.79 -16.58 16.17
CA ILE A 148 -12.84 -16.20 15.11
C ILE A 148 -11.44 -15.98 15.69
N ALA A 149 -11.33 -15.21 16.77
CA ALA A 149 -10.04 -14.96 17.44
C ALA A 149 -9.40 -16.26 17.96
N ASN A 150 -10.17 -17.13 18.63
CA ASN A 150 -9.71 -18.44 19.08
C ASN A 150 -9.26 -19.31 17.90
N LYS A 151 -9.96 -19.25 16.77
CA LYS A 151 -9.55 -20.01 15.58
C LYS A 151 -8.22 -19.53 15.02
N MET A 152 -7.97 -18.22 15.02
CA MET A 152 -6.66 -17.69 14.64
C MET A 152 -5.55 -18.22 15.57
N ILE A 153 -5.77 -18.24 16.89
CA ILE A 153 -4.82 -18.80 17.86
C ILE A 153 -4.59 -20.31 17.60
N GLU A 154 -5.67 -21.07 17.39
CA GLU A 154 -5.60 -22.50 17.10
C GLU A 154 -4.78 -22.79 15.84
N LEU A 155 -4.89 -21.93 14.83
CA LEU A 155 -4.13 -22.00 13.58
C LEU A 155 -2.69 -21.45 13.70
N GLY A 156 -2.29 -21.00 14.89
CA GLY A 156 -0.92 -20.58 15.22
C GLY A 156 -0.64 -19.09 15.10
N ALA A 157 -1.67 -18.23 15.00
CA ALA A 157 -1.47 -16.78 15.04
C ALA A 157 -0.93 -16.35 16.42
N SER A 158 0.16 -15.56 16.41
CA SER A 158 0.72 -14.97 17.62
C SER A 158 0.02 -13.66 17.94
N ILE A 159 -0.98 -13.71 18.82
CA ILE A 159 -1.82 -12.55 19.13
C ILE A 159 -1.36 -11.92 20.44
N ASN A 160 -0.79 -10.70 20.32
CA ASN A 160 -0.42 -9.86 21.45
C ASN A 160 -1.25 -8.57 21.57
N LYS A 161 -2.04 -8.27 20.53
CA LYS A 161 -2.87 -7.08 20.38
C LYS A 161 -4.18 -7.45 19.70
N VAL A 162 -5.27 -6.79 20.09
CA VAL A 162 -6.60 -6.93 19.48
C VAL A 162 -7.22 -5.57 19.23
N ALA A 163 -8.07 -5.46 18.22
CA ALA A 163 -8.96 -4.32 18.06
C ALA A 163 -10.29 -4.61 18.78
N VAL A 164 -10.89 -3.58 19.38
CA VAL A 164 -12.20 -3.65 20.05
C VAL A 164 -13.11 -2.59 19.45
N ALA A 165 -14.25 -3.03 18.92
CA ALA A 165 -15.25 -2.15 18.31
C ALA A 165 -16.65 -2.38 18.89
N TYR A 166 -17.55 -1.41 18.69
CA TYR A 166 -18.92 -1.52 19.18
C TYR A 166 -19.72 -2.55 18.38
N GLY A 167 -20.36 -3.49 19.08
CA GLY A 167 -21.06 -4.60 18.43
C GLY A 167 -22.30 -4.22 17.64
N TRP A 168 -22.84 -3.00 17.73
CA TRP A 168 -24.11 -2.65 17.08
C TRP A 168 -23.99 -1.60 15.97
N LEU A 169 -22.78 -1.16 15.64
CA LEU A 169 -22.50 -0.26 14.53
C LEU A 169 -21.27 -0.74 13.74
N ASN A 170 -21.41 -0.78 12.42
CA ASN A 170 -20.47 -1.51 11.58
C ASN A 170 -19.26 -0.66 11.19
N GLN A 171 -19.42 0.65 11.10
CA GLN A 171 -18.44 1.52 10.45
C GLN A 171 -17.14 1.67 11.23
N ASP A 172 -17.20 1.68 12.57
CA ASP A 172 -16.01 1.76 13.40
C ASP A 172 -15.17 0.48 13.25
N ALA A 173 -15.81 -0.69 13.26
CA ALA A 173 -15.12 -1.96 12.99
C ALA A 173 -14.54 -2.04 11.57
N LEU A 174 -15.29 -1.58 10.55
CA LEU A 174 -14.78 -1.51 9.17
C LEU A 174 -13.57 -0.60 9.03
N SER A 175 -13.51 0.47 9.82
CA SER A 175 -12.42 1.45 9.74
C SER A 175 -11.07 0.85 10.09
N ILE A 176 -11.05 -0.10 11.04
CA ILE A 176 -9.81 -0.78 11.45
C ILE A 176 -9.60 -2.10 10.71
N ALA A 177 -10.62 -2.67 10.06
CA ALA A 177 -10.56 -4.05 9.59
C ALA A 177 -9.35 -4.37 8.67
N PRO A 178 -8.98 -3.54 7.68
CA PRO A 178 -7.79 -3.79 6.86
C PRO A 178 -6.47 -3.71 7.64
N ILE A 179 -6.38 -2.76 8.58
CA ILE A 179 -5.19 -2.54 9.42
C ILE A 179 -5.01 -3.68 10.41
N ALA A 180 -6.07 -4.03 11.15
CA ALA A 180 -6.08 -5.17 12.06
C ALA A 180 -5.73 -6.46 11.31
N SER A 181 -6.25 -6.61 10.09
CA SER A 181 -5.93 -7.76 9.23
C SER A 181 -4.46 -7.81 8.83
N ALA A 182 -3.88 -6.70 8.39
CA ALA A 182 -2.46 -6.62 8.02
C ALA A 182 -1.52 -6.87 9.22
N GLN A 183 -1.97 -6.54 10.43
CA GLN A 183 -1.22 -6.72 11.67
C GLN A 183 -1.50 -8.07 12.38
N THR A 184 -2.35 -8.94 11.81
CA THR A 184 -2.78 -10.21 12.43
C THR A 184 -3.45 -9.99 13.80
N GLU A 185 -4.22 -8.92 13.92
CA GLU A 185 -4.96 -8.53 15.13
C GLU A 185 -6.43 -8.94 14.98
N PRO A 186 -6.95 -9.85 15.82
CA PRO A 186 -8.38 -10.13 15.87
C PRO A 186 -9.19 -8.89 16.25
N ILE A 187 -10.40 -8.80 15.72
CA ILE A 187 -11.37 -7.77 16.08
C ILE A 187 -12.40 -8.40 17.02
N LEU A 188 -12.45 -7.92 18.26
CA LEU A 188 -13.45 -8.30 19.25
C LEU A 188 -14.56 -7.24 19.29
N LEU A 189 -15.78 -7.67 19.55
CA LEU A 189 -16.92 -6.76 19.68
C LEU A 189 -17.26 -6.52 21.16
N THR A 190 -17.73 -5.33 21.51
CA THR A 190 -18.16 -5.00 22.87
C THR A 190 -19.50 -4.30 22.91
N GLU A 191 -20.14 -4.32 24.08
CA GLU A 191 -21.26 -3.45 24.40
C GLU A 191 -20.75 -2.06 24.81
N LYS A 192 -21.66 -1.09 24.86
CA LYS A 192 -21.30 0.30 25.18
C LYS A 192 -20.72 0.48 26.58
N ASN A 193 -21.34 -0.18 27.56
CA ASN A 193 -21.07 0.03 28.98
C ASN A 193 -20.58 -1.23 29.70
N GLU A 194 -20.37 -2.32 28.98
CA GLU A 194 -19.88 -3.58 29.53
C GLU A 194 -19.07 -4.35 28.49
N ILE A 195 -18.08 -5.12 28.95
CA ILE A 195 -17.40 -6.11 28.13
C ILE A 195 -18.24 -7.41 28.25
N PRO A 196 -18.75 -7.97 27.13
CA PRO A 196 -19.48 -9.22 27.16
C PRO A 196 -18.67 -10.35 27.79
N ALA A 197 -19.34 -11.26 28.51
CA ALA A 197 -18.65 -12.32 29.26
C ALA A 197 -17.72 -13.17 28.38
N SER A 198 -18.14 -13.52 27.16
CA SER A 198 -17.33 -14.27 26.20
C SER A 198 -16.02 -13.56 25.84
N VAL A 199 -16.06 -12.23 25.71
CA VAL A 199 -14.92 -11.38 25.37
C VAL A 199 -14.00 -11.23 26.58
N GLN A 200 -14.58 -11.03 27.77
CA GLN A 200 -13.82 -10.97 29.01
C GLN A 200 -13.07 -12.29 29.29
N ASP A 201 -13.75 -13.43 29.08
CA ASP A 201 -13.16 -14.76 29.25
C ASP A 201 -12.02 -15.00 28.25
N PHE A 202 -12.19 -14.57 26.99
CA PHE A 202 -11.14 -14.63 25.98
C PHE A 202 -9.89 -13.83 26.42
N LEU A 203 -10.07 -12.56 26.83
CA LEU A 203 -8.96 -11.70 27.23
C LEU A 203 -8.25 -12.22 28.49
N THR A 204 -9.01 -12.79 29.43
CA THR A 204 -8.45 -13.33 30.68
C THR A 204 -7.69 -14.64 30.45
N THR A 205 -8.17 -15.48 29.53
CA THR A 205 -7.53 -16.75 29.17
C THR A 205 -6.27 -16.53 28.34
N ASN A 206 -6.31 -15.58 27.40
CA ASN A 206 -5.22 -15.30 26.46
C ASN A 206 -4.36 -14.14 26.95
N THR A 207 -3.61 -14.37 28.03
CA THR A 207 -2.75 -13.35 28.68
C THR A 207 -1.61 -12.81 27.81
N SER A 208 -1.40 -13.36 26.61
CA SER A 208 -0.52 -12.78 25.60
C SER A 208 -1.07 -11.46 25.03
N VAL A 209 -2.38 -11.26 25.07
CA VAL A 209 -3.05 -10.01 24.66
C VAL A 209 -2.78 -8.93 25.71
N VAL A 210 -1.85 -8.04 25.41
CA VAL A 210 -1.35 -7.02 26.36
C VAL A 210 -1.72 -5.59 25.97
N THR A 211 -2.21 -5.40 24.75
CA THR A 211 -2.61 -4.11 24.20
C THR A 211 -3.91 -4.23 23.42
N THR A 212 -4.69 -3.15 23.39
CA THR A 212 -5.94 -3.08 22.62
C THR A 212 -6.11 -1.74 21.92
N ASP A 213 -6.63 -1.77 20.70
CA ASP A 213 -7.11 -0.58 20.01
C ASP A 213 -8.62 -0.49 20.10
N VAL A 214 -9.13 0.54 20.76
CA VAL A 214 -10.55 0.81 20.89
C VAL A 214 -11.00 1.74 19.77
N ILE A 215 -11.86 1.24 18.90
CA ILE A 215 -12.32 1.97 17.72
C ILE A 215 -13.74 2.47 17.96
N GLY A 216 -13.89 3.79 18.03
CA GLY A 216 -15.15 4.46 18.34
C GLY A 216 -15.08 5.35 19.58
N GLY A 217 -15.91 6.39 19.57
CA GLY A 217 -15.98 7.39 20.63
C GLY A 217 -16.73 6.90 21.88
N THR A 218 -16.75 7.74 22.93
CA THR A 218 -17.44 7.45 24.19
C THR A 218 -18.96 7.30 24.05
N GLY A 219 -19.53 7.79 22.95
CA GLY A 219 -20.93 7.60 22.58
C GLY A 219 -21.31 6.13 22.33
N VAL A 220 -20.35 5.31 21.89
CA VAL A 220 -20.56 3.90 21.50
C VAL A 220 -19.75 2.92 22.35
N ILE A 221 -18.61 3.32 22.90
CA ILE A 221 -17.80 2.53 23.85
C ILE A 221 -17.36 3.45 24.98
N SER A 222 -17.94 3.28 26.17
CA SER A 222 -17.66 4.11 27.35
C SER A 222 -16.19 4.06 27.80
N ASP A 223 -15.77 5.03 28.60
CA ASP A 223 -14.42 5.02 29.18
C ASP A 223 -14.26 3.89 30.21
N THR A 224 -15.34 3.48 30.89
CA THR A 224 -15.32 2.30 31.76
C THR A 224 -14.89 1.04 31.01
N VAL A 225 -15.51 0.77 29.85
CA VAL A 225 -15.12 -0.37 29.00
C VAL A 225 -13.66 -0.25 28.56
N LYS A 226 -13.22 0.96 28.13
CA LYS A 226 -11.84 1.18 27.71
C LYS A 226 -10.85 0.93 28.85
N ASP A 227 -11.14 1.39 30.06
CA ASP A 227 -10.25 1.29 31.21
C ASP A 227 -10.11 -0.14 31.73
N ASP A 228 -11.10 -1.00 31.46
CA ASP A 228 -11.06 -2.44 31.77
C ASP A 228 -10.28 -3.27 30.71
N LEU A 229 -9.90 -2.67 29.58
CA LEU A 229 -9.15 -3.34 28.50
C LEU A 229 -7.62 -3.22 28.66
N PRO A 230 -6.83 -4.24 28.24
CA PRO A 230 -5.37 -4.20 28.29
C PRO A 230 -4.75 -3.01 27.53
N SER A 231 -4.08 -2.10 28.25
CA SER A 231 -3.31 -0.97 27.67
C SER A 231 -4.01 -0.25 26.50
N ALA A 232 -5.27 0.11 26.70
CA ALA A 232 -6.14 0.54 25.61
C ALA A 232 -5.83 1.93 25.03
N THR A 233 -5.67 2.00 23.70
CA THR A 233 -5.58 3.25 22.91
C THR A 233 -6.87 3.46 22.13
N ARG A 234 -7.44 4.68 22.16
CA ARG A 234 -8.73 4.97 21.49
C ARG A 234 -8.53 5.76 20.20
N TYR A 235 -9.16 5.30 19.11
CA TYR A 235 -9.23 6.01 17.83
C TYR A 235 -10.69 6.28 17.49
N PHE A 236 -11.04 7.55 17.28
CA PHE A 236 -12.43 7.95 17.07
C PHE A 236 -12.55 9.31 16.38
N GLY A 237 -13.72 9.55 15.81
CA GLY A 237 -14.16 10.88 15.41
C GLY A 237 -15.60 11.16 15.83
N THR A 238 -16.16 12.28 15.35
CA THR A 238 -17.55 12.67 15.66
C THR A 238 -18.56 11.79 14.91
N THR A 239 -18.22 11.41 13.69
CA THR A 239 -18.97 10.49 12.84
C THR A 239 -18.15 9.24 12.53
N ALA A 240 -18.81 8.22 11.99
CA ALA A 240 -18.16 7.02 11.44
C ALA A 240 -17.04 7.34 10.42
N TYR A 241 -17.24 8.36 9.58
CA TYR A 241 -16.25 8.79 8.59
C TYR A 241 -15.08 9.52 9.23
N ASP A 242 -15.33 10.26 10.31
CA ASP A 242 -14.28 10.90 11.10
C ASP A 242 -13.46 9.83 11.86
N THR A 243 -14.10 8.77 12.37
CA THR A 243 -13.37 7.60 12.93
C THR A 243 -12.51 6.95 11.85
N ASN A 244 -13.04 6.75 10.63
CA ASN A 244 -12.29 6.16 9.53
C ASN A 244 -11.01 6.94 9.23
N VAL A 245 -11.09 8.27 9.06
CA VAL A 245 -9.88 9.07 8.81
C VAL A 245 -8.96 9.15 10.04
N ALA A 246 -9.49 9.12 11.27
CA ALA A 246 -8.66 9.06 12.47
C ALA A 246 -7.84 7.77 12.53
N VAL A 247 -8.43 6.63 12.14
CA VAL A 247 -7.73 5.35 12.02
C VAL A 247 -6.69 5.41 10.90
N LEU A 248 -7.05 5.86 9.69
CA LEU A 248 -6.09 5.98 8.59
C LEU A 248 -4.87 6.84 8.96
N LYS A 249 -5.08 7.95 9.67
CA LYS A 249 -4.00 8.82 10.16
C LYS A 249 -3.13 8.16 11.23
N ALA A 250 -3.72 7.40 12.13
CA ALA A 250 -3.01 6.77 13.23
C ALA A 250 -2.06 5.65 12.77
N PHE A 251 -2.37 5.01 11.64
CA PHE A 251 -1.63 3.89 11.06
C PHE A 251 -1.00 4.25 9.71
N ASP A 252 -0.82 5.54 9.42
CA ASP A 252 -0.29 6.03 8.15
C ASP A 252 1.10 5.46 7.80
N ASP A 253 1.89 5.09 8.82
CA ASP A 253 3.24 4.54 8.70
C ASP A 253 3.29 3.12 8.13
N ILE A 254 2.18 2.37 8.22
CA ILE A 254 2.06 1.01 7.67
C ILE A 254 1.29 0.98 6.34
N LEU A 255 0.83 2.13 5.85
CA LEU A 255 0.08 2.26 4.60
C LEU A 255 0.99 2.78 3.47
N THR A 256 0.97 2.13 2.30
CA THR A 256 1.83 2.56 1.17
C THR A 256 1.14 3.50 0.20
N TYR A 257 -0.19 3.48 0.13
CA TYR A 257 -1.01 4.24 -0.81
C TYR A 257 -0.73 3.95 -2.30
N ASP A 258 -0.04 2.86 -2.63
CA ASP A 258 0.03 2.34 -4.02
C ASP A 258 -1.34 1.88 -4.50
N ASN A 259 -2.14 1.35 -3.58
CA ASN A 259 -3.55 1.05 -3.77
C ASN A 259 -4.35 1.76 -2.68
N VAL A 260 -5.46 2.41 -3.07
CA VAL A 260 -6.42 3.00 -2.13
C VAL A 260 -7.80 2.47 -2.46
N PHE A 261 -8.42 1.79 -1.51
CA PHE A 261 -9.76 1.24 -1.67
C PHE A 261 -10.80 2.19 -1.10
N VAL A 262 -11.91 2.37 -1.81
CA VAL A 262 -13.01 3.24 -1.41
C VAL A 262 -14.30 2.44 -1.39
N ALA A 263 -15.03 2.48 -0.29
CA ALA A 263 -16.25 1.71 -0.12
C ALA A 263 -17.34 2.50 0.62
N ASN A 264 -18.59 2.09 0.43
CA ASN A 264 -19.71 2.73 1.10
C ASN A 264 -19.81 2.28 2.57
N GLY A 265 -19.74 3.23 3.50
CA GLY A 265 -19.83 2.97 4.94
C GLY A 265 -21.27 2.77 5.47
N GLU A 266 -22.29 3.12 4.70
CA GLU A 266 -23.69 2.90 5.10
C GLU A 266 -24.13 1.47 4.80
N THR A 267 -23.81 0.96 3.60
CA THR A 267 -24.09 -0.43 3.22
C THR A 267 -23.08 -1.41 3.78
N ALA A 268 -21.82 -0.99 3.96
CA ALA A 268 -20.71 -1.70 4.61
C ALA A 268 -20.24 -3.04 3.98
N ILE A 269 -21.09 -3.69 3.19
CA ILE A 269 -20.89 -5.07 2.75
C ILE A 269 -19.73 -5.23 1.75
N ASP A 270 -19.55 -4.25 0.86
CA ASP A 270 -18.44 -4.27 -0.12
C ASP A 270 -17.09 -3.99 0.56
N ALA A 271 -17.09 -3.12 1.57
CA ALA A 271 -15.91 -2.84 2.40
C ALA A 271 -15.44 -4.09 3.16
N LEU A 272 -16.41 -4.83 3.71
CA LEU A 272 -16.18 -6.09 4.41
C LEU A 272 -15.49 -7.09 3.48
N ALA A 273 -16.08 -7.36 2.30
CA ALA A 273 -15.50 -8.30 1.34
C ALA A 273 -14.11 -7.87 0.86
N GLY A 274 -13.86 -6.56 0.73
CA GLY A 274 -12.58 -6.00 0.30
C GLY A 274 -11.48 -5.98 1.35
N THR A 275 -11.78 -6.28 2.61
CA THR A 275 -10.81 -6.18 3.72
C THR A 275 -9.53 -7.00 3.48
N PRO A 276 -9.60 -8.28 3.07
CA PRO A 276 -8.38 -9.08 2.86
C PRO A 276 -7.54 -8.57 1.69
N LEU A 277 -8.19 -8.07 0.63
CA LEU A 277 -7.51 -7.48 -0.52
C LEU A 277 -6.78 -6.19 -0.12
N ALA A 278 -7.44 -5.33 0.68
CA ALA A 278 -6.83 -4.10 1.18
C ALA A 278 -5.62 -4.41 2.08
N ALA A 279 -5.77 -5.35 3.02
CA ALA A 279 -4.69 -5.78 3.90
C ALA A 279 -3.48 -6.34 3.15
N LYS A 280 -3.72 -7.20 2.14
CA LYS A 280 -2.67 -7.77 1.27
C LYS A 280 -1.85 -6.71 0.53
N ASN A 281 -2.45 -5.56 0.24
CA ASN A 281 -1.81 -4.45 -0.45
C ASN A 281 -1.32 -3.34 0.49
N HIS A 282 -1.25 -3.59 1.80
CA HIS A 282 -0.87 -2.59 2.80
C HIS A 282 -1.69 -1.29 2.64
N ALA A 283 -2.99 -1.45 2.40
CA ALA A 283 -3.91 -0.36 2.10
C ALA A 283 -5.03 -0.31 3.14
N GLY A 284 -5.46 0.91 3.47
CA GLY A 284 -6.71 1.13 4.18
C GLY A 284 -7.91 1.08 3.23
N ILE A 285 -9.11 1.01 3.81
CA ILE A 285 -10.37 1.28 3.11
C ILE A 285 -10.89 2.63 3.58
N VAL A 286 -11.02 3.56 2.63
CA VAL A 286 -11.65 4.86 2.83
C VAL A 286 -13.17 4.69 2.75
N LEU A 287 -13.87 5.03 3.84
CA LEU A 287 -15.32 4.96 3.88
C LEU A 287 -15.96 6.26 3.37
N THR A 288 -16.98 6.14 2.54
CA THR A 288 -17.82 7.25 2.04
C THR A 288 -19.31 6.94 2.19
N ASN A 289 -20.17 7.96 2.20
CA ASN A 289 -21.62 7.84 2.02
C ASN A 289 -22.06 8.16 0.59
N GLY A 290 -21.14 8.08 -0.39
CA GLY A 290 -21.37 8.53 -1.75
C GLY A 290 -21.05 10.02 -1.98
N ALA A 291 -20.46 10.70 -1.00
CA ALA A 291 -19.94 12.06 -1.11
C ALA A 291 -18.46 12.15 -0.65
N THR A 292 -17.74 13.12 -1.20
CA THR A 292 -16.37 13.44 -0.80
C THR A 292 -16.36 13.92 0.65
N ASN A 293 -15.44 13.38 1.45
CA ASN A 293 -15.27 13.66 2.87
C ASN A 293 -13.79 13.81 3.26
N GLU A 294 -13.51 14.04 4.55
CA GLU A 294 -12.13 14.21 5.03
C GLU A 294 -11.26 12.98 4.74
N GLY A 295 -11.78 11.76 4.88
CA GLY A 295 -11.05 10.52 4.56
C GLY A 295 -10.63 10.43 3.10
N THR A 296 -11.57 10.71 2.18
CA THR A 296 -11.26 10.76 0.73
C THR A 296 -10.23 11.85 0.43
N THR A 297 -10.33 13.02 1.07
CA THR A 297 -9.38 14.14 0.88
C THR A 297 -7.99 13.79 1.41
N TYR A 298 -7.93 13.19 2.59
CA TYR A 298 -6.69 12.75 3.23
C TYR A 298 -5.96 11.73 2.36
N ALA A 299 -6.65 10.66 1.93
CA ALA A 299 -6.05 9.65 1.07
C ALA A 299 -5.63 10.23 -0.29
N SER A 300 -6.39 11.18 -0.86
CA SER A 300 -6.03 11.86 -2.11
C SER A 300 -4.71 12.62 -2.02
N GLY A 301 -4.43 13.24 -0.87
CA GLY A 301 -3.16 13.93 -0.62
C GLY A 301 -1.95 13.00 -0.48
N LYS A 302 -2.17 11.67 -0.44
CA LYS A 302 -1.13 10.64 -0.31
C LYS A 302 -0.82 9.92 -1.62
N LEU A 303 -1.62 10.17 -2.65
CA LEU A 303 -1.51 9.45 -3.91
C LEU A 303 -0.27 9.91 -4.70
N SER A 304 0.45 8.95 -5.26
CA SER A 304 1.48 9.14 -6.28
C SER A 304 0.88 9.02 -7.69
N GLU A 305 1.65 9.29 -8.74
CA GLU A 305 1.23 9.08 -10.13
C GLU A 305 0.90 7.62 -10.46
N SER A 306 1.50 6.66 -9.74
CA SER A 306 1.26 5.23 -9.91
C SER A 306 0.18 4.67 -9.00
N SER A 307 -0.38 5.48 -8.10
CA SER A 307 -1.37 5.04 -7.13
C SER A 307 -2.72 4.72 -7.80
N VAL A 308 -3.27 3.55 -7.51
CA VAL A 308 -4.56 3.11 -8.03
C VAL A 308 -5.66 3.32 -6.98
N VAL A 309 -6.67 4.11 -7.32
CA VAL A 309 -7.89 4.24 -6.50
C VAL A 309 -8.93 3.26 -7.02
N THR A 310 -9.36 2.33 -6.16
CA THR A 310 -10.31 1.27 -6.48
C THR A 310 -11.62 1.43 -5.72
N ALA A 311 -12.73 1.58 -6.45
CA ALA A 311 -14.07 1.50 -5.87
C ALA A 311 -14.44 0.04 -5.56
N LEU A 312 -14.86 -0.23 -4.34
CA LEU A 312 -15.50 -1.48 -3.94
C LEU A 312 -17.01 -1.27 -3.95
N GLY A 313 -17.69 -1.93 -4.89
CA GLY A 313 -19.13 -1.77 -5.13
C GLY A 313 -19.45 -0.94 -6.36
N GLY A 314 -20.72 -0.98 -6.78
CA GLY A 314 -21.20 -0.31 -7.97
C GLY A 314 -21.28 1.22 -7.83
N THR A 315 -21.57 1.92 -8.94
CA THR A 315 -21.68 3.39 -8.98
C THR A 315 -22.80 3.96 -8.12
N ALA A 316 -23.80 3.15 -7.77
CA ALA A 316 -24.88 3.54 -6.87
C ALA A 316 -24.42 3.71 -5.41
N VAL A 317 -23.39 2.98 -4.97
CA VAL A 317 -22.87 3.03 -3.59
C VAL A 317 -21.55 3.79 -3.50
N VAL A 318 -20.72 3.74 -4.55
CA VAL A 318 -19.50 4.55 -4.70
C VAL A 318 -19.54 5.23 -6.08
N PRO A 319 -20.10 6.45 -6.17
CA PRO A 319 -20.20 7.19 -7.42
C PRO A 319 -18.84 7.46 -8.09
N ASP A 320 -18.80 7.50 -9.41
CA ASP A 320 -17.57 7.79 -10.18
C ASP A 320 -16.98 9.17 -9.84
N SER A 321 -17.80 10.10 -9.36
CA SER A 321 -17.34 11.41 -8.89
C SER A 321 -16.37 11.29 -7.72
N ILE A 322 -16.52 10.29 -6.84
CA ILE A 322 -15.59 10.08 -5.72
C ILE A 322 -14.21 9.70 -6.24
N ILE A 323 -14.15 8.76 -7.18
CA ILE A 323 -12.90 8.30 -7.78
C ILE A 323 -12.25 9.43 -8.59
N THR A 324 -13.06 10.18 -9.34
CA THR A 324 -12.60 11.34 -10.12
C THR A 324 -12.03 12.44 -9.21
N ASP A 325 -12.74 12.80 -8.14
CA ASP A 325 -12.30 13.82 -7.19
C ASP A 325 -11.00 13.40 -6.50
N MET A 326 -10.88 12.13 -6.10
CA MET A 326 -9.68 11.63 -5.43
C MET A 326 -8.45 11.61 -6.32
N THR A 327 -8.65 11.32 -7.61
CA THR A 327 -7.56 11.24 -8.60
C THR A 327 -7.30 12.57 -9.31
N ALA A 328 -8.07 13.63 -9.02
CA ALA A 328 -7.92 14.93 -9.66
C ALA A 328 -6.52 15.54 -9.45
N ASN A 329 -5.97 15.43 -8.24
CA ASN A 329 -4.63 15.92 -7.94
C ASN A 329 -3.54 15.12 -8.66
N GLN A 330 -3.66 13.78 -8.74
CA GLN A 330 -2.75 12.96 -9.54
C GLN A 330 -2.81 13.36 -11.02
N THR A 331 -4.01 13.57 -11.54
CA THR A 331 -4.24 13.96 -12.95
C THR A 331 -3.64 15.33 -13.26
N ALA A 332 -3.80 16.29 -12.35
CA ALA A 332 -3.20 17.62 -12.47
C ALA A 332 -1.66 17.56 -12.41
N ALA A 333 -1.09 16.76 -11.50
CA ALA A 333 0.35 16.56 -11.41
C ALA A 333 0.91 15.89 -12.67
N ALA A 334 0.27 14.84 -13.18
CA ALA A 334 0.66 14.18 -14.43
C ALA A 334 0.58 15.13 -15.65
N ALA A 335 -0.44 15.99 -15.71
CA ALA A 335 -0.57 17.01 -16.75
C ALA A 335 0.53 18.07 -16.64
N ALA A 336 0.86 18.52 -15.43
CA ALA A 336 1.96 19.46 -15.19
C ALA A 336 3.31 18.86 -15.61
N LYS A 337 3.55 17.60 -15.27
CA LYS A 337 4.74 16.85 -15.70
C LYS A 337 4.86 16.73 -17.21
N ALA A 338 3.78 16.32 -17.88
CA ALA A 338 3.76 16.23 -19.33
C ALA A 338 4.01 17.60 -19.99
N ALA A 339 3.43 18.68 -19.44
CA ALA A 339 3.65 20.04 -19.92
C ALA A 339 5.10 20.50 -19.71
N ALA A 340 5.71 20.19 -18.57
CA ALA A 340 7.09 20.54 -18.26
C ALA A 340 8.08 19.79 -19.16
N ILE A 341 7.88 18.48 -19.37
CA ILE A 341 8.68 17.69 -20.32
C ILE A 341 8.52 18.27 -21.73
N THR A 342 7.30 18.54 -22.19
CA THR A 342 7.06 19.15 -23.50
C THR A 342 7.73 20.52 -23.64
N LYS A 343 7.73 21.32 -22.58
CA LYS A 343 8.37 22.64 -22.54
C LYS A 343 9.89 22.54 -22.66
N ILE A 344 10.51 21.53 -22.01
CA ILE A 344 11.96 21.30 -22.05
C ILE A 344 12.38 20.69 -23.39
N ASP A 345 11.67 19.64 -23.83
CA ASP A 345 11.94 18.90 -25.06
C ASP A 345 11.70 19.74 -26.31
N GLY A 346 10.71 20.64 -26.27
CA GLY A 346 10.39 21.55 -27.38
C GLY A 346 11.35 22.72 -27.55
N ILE A 347 12.47 22.78 -26.82
CA ILE A 347 13.53 23.75 -27.07
C ILE A 347 14.42 23.22 -28.19
N ASP A 348 14.33 23.84 -29.37
CA ASP A 348 15.19 23.52 -30.50
C ASP A 348 16.68 23.57 -30.11
N LYS A 349 17.52 22.77 -30.78
CA LYS A 349 18.98 22.93 -30.70
C LYS A 349 19.41 24.39 -30.96
N ASP A 350 20.26 24.90 -30.09
CA ASP A 350 20.72 26.29 -30.00
C ASP A 350 19.59 27.32 -29.73
N GLY A 351 18.42 26.83 -29.31
CA GLY A 351 17.25 27.61 -28.93
C GLY A 351 17.37 28.26 -27.56
N ASP A 352 16.44 29.16 -27.24
CA ASP A 352 16.46 29.94 -26.00
C ASP A 352 15.78 29.19 -24.83
N ALA A 353 16.58 28.59 -23.95
CA ALA A 353 16.11 27.92 -22.74
C ALA A 353 15.99 28.85 -21.51
N THR A 354 16.13 30.18 -21.64
CA THR A 354 16.13 31.11 -20.48
C THR A 354 14.81 31.11 -19.70
N ASN A 355 13.70 30.68 -20.33
CA ASN A 355 12.40 30.53 -19.69
C ASN A 355 12.21 29.19 -18.93
N ILE A 356 13.20 28.29 -18.97
CA ILE A 356 13.21 27.08 -18.14
C ILE A 356 13.62 27.46 -16.73
N THR A 357 12.86 27.00 -15.75
CA THR A 357 13.06 27.25 -14.32
C THR A 357 13.41 25.94 -13.59
N VAL A 358 13.91 26.05 -12.36
CA VAL A 358 14.08 24.88 -11.48
C VAL A 358 12.75 24.17 -11.18
N GLN A 359 11.63 24.90 -11.23
CA GLN A 359 10.32 24.30 -11.03
C GLN A 359 9.94 23.45 -12.24
N ASP A 360 10.25 23.87 -13.46
CA ASP A 360 10.01 23.04 -14.66
C ASP A 360 10.78 21.71 -14.59
N LEU A 361 12.02 21.71 -14.08
CA LEU A 361 12.79 20.47 -13.87
C LEU A 361 12.14 19.56 -12.82
N LYS A 362 11.67 20.14 -11.71
CA LYS A 362 10.96 19.40 -10.65
C LYS A 362 9.64 18.84 -11.16
N ASP A 363 8.86 19.65 -11.87
CA ASP A 363 7.59 19.27 -12.47
C ASP A 363 7.79 18.18 -13.52
N ALA A 364 8.89 18.21 -14.29
CA ALA A 364 9.26 17.13 -15.21
C ALA A 364 9.60 15.79 -14.51
N GLY A 365 9.59 15.74 -13.18
CA GLY A 365 9.76 14.54 -12.37
C GLY A 365 11.20 14.30 -11.90
N VAL A 366 12.10 15.27 -12.04
CA VAL A 366 13.47 15.18 -11.50
C VAL A 366 13.40 15.19 -9.97
N THR A 367 14.24 14.36 -9.33
CA THR A 367 14.37 14.29 -7.87
C THR A 367 14.67 15.68 -7.30
N ALA A 368 13.79 16.19 -6.44
CA ALA A 368 13.86 17.57 -5.97
C ALA A 368 15.18 17.91 -5.25
N ALA A 369 15.80 16.92 -4.59
CA ALA A 369 17.10 17.07 -3.92
C ALA A 369 18.28 17.26 -4.90
N ASP A 370 18.14 16.79 -6.14
CA ASP A 370 19.17 16.93 -7.18
C ASP A 370 19.06 18.27 -7.91
N VAL A 371 17.92 18.95 -7.86
CA VAL A 371 17.75 20.24 -8.55
C VAL A 371 18.40 21.37 -7.73
N VAL A 372 19.65 21.67 -8.05
CA VAL A 372 20.43 22.77 -7.43
C VAL A 372 20.17 24.10 -8.11
N ASP A 373 19.58 25.08 -7.39
CA ASP A 373 19.24 26.41 -7.92
C ASP A 373 20.44 27.16 -8.52
N ALA A 374 21.62 27.04 -7.92
CA ALA A 374 22.85 27.67 -8.41
C ALA A 374 23.29 27.16 -9.80
N ASN A 375 22.85 25.96 -10.19
CA ASN A 375 23.20 25.33 -11.46
C ASN A 375 22.18 25.61 -12.57
N LEU A 376 21.15 26.43 -12.33
CA LEU A 376 20.07 26.69 -13.29
C LEU A 376 20.60 27.12 -14.67
N VAL A 377 21.55 28.06 -14.70
CA VAL A 377 22.14 28.54 -15.97
C VAL A 377 22.82 27.41 -16.75
N ALA A 378 23.45 26.47 -16.04
CA ALA A 378 24.10 25.32 -16.65
C ALA A 378 23.07 24.30 -17.18
N TYR A 379 21.96 24.10 -16.48
CA TYR A 379 20.85 23.28 -17.00
C TYR A 379 20.26 23.91 -18.27
N GLN A 380 19.99 25.22 -18.25
CA GLN A 380 19.47 25.94 -19.42
C GLN A 380 20.41 25.78 -20.63
N ALA A 381 21.72 25.94 -20.43
CA ALA A 381 22.71 25.75 -21.51
C ALA A 381 22.74 24.30 -22.03
N ALA A 382 22.57 23.31 -21.15
CA ALA A 382 22.50 21.91 -21.55
C ALA A 382 21.24 21.60 -22.36
N ILE A 383 20.08 22.14 -21.94
CA ILE A 383 18.81 22.03 -22.66
C ILE A 383 18.93 22.64 -24.06
N SER A 384 19.43 23.88 -24.17
CA SER A 384 19.68 24.52 -25.47
C SER A 384 20.65 23.74 -26.37
N SER A 385 21.54 22.93 -25.79
CA SER A 385 22.52 22.15 -26.55
C SER A 385 22.00 20.77 -26.98
N ALA A 386 20.92 20.30 -26.34
CA ALA A 386 20.30 19.01 -26.59
C ALA A 386 19.67 18.97 -27.99
N GLU A 387 19.52 17.76 -28.53
CA GLU A 387 18.68 17.55 -29.71
C GLU A 387 17.22 17.38 -29.25
N ASP A 388 16.23 17.87 -29.99
CA ASP A 388 14.79 17.92 -29.65
C ASP A 388 14.12 16.56 -29.32
N LEU A 389 14.87 15.45 -29.29
CA LEU A 389 14.41 14.11 -28.89
C LEU A 389 15.24 13.53 -27.72
N ALA A 390 16.19 14.31 -27.21
CA ALA A 390 17.14 13.89 -26.19
C ALA A 390 16.65 14.14 -24.76
N LEU A 391 15.58 14.94 -24.58
CA LEU A 391 15.03 15.30 -23.26
C LEU A 391 13.50 15.10 -23.17
N ASP A 392 12.98 14.12 -23.91
CA ASP A 392 11.55 13.75 -24.02
C ASP A 392 11.04 12.89 -22.85
N THR A 393 11.88 12.54 -21.88
CA THR A 393 11.50 11.75 -20.69
C THR A 393 12.12 12.28 -19.40
N THR A 394 11.44 12.00 -18.28
CA THR A 394 11.96 12.27 -16.93
C THR A 394 13.37 11.69 -16.73
N ASP A 395 13.61 10.44 -17.15
CA ASP A 395 14.91 9.79 -16.95
C ASP A 395 16.05 10.51 -17.68
N LYS A 396 15.78 10.98 -18.91
CA LYS A 396 16.76 11.74 -19.70
C LYS A 396 17.05 13.10 -19.06
N ILE A 397 16.01 13.80 -18.60
CA ILE A 397 16.15 15.09 -17.93
C ILE A 397 16.88 14.91 -16.57
N GLN A 398 16.55 13.87 -15.81
CA GLN A 398 17.22 13.52 -14.56
C GLN A 398 18.70 13.24 -14.79
N GLN A 399 19.05 12.44 -15.82
CA GLN A 399 20.44 12.16 -16.15
C GLN A 399 21.21 13.45 -16.51
N MET A 400 20.61 14.33 -17.31
CA MET A 400 21.20 15.64 -17.64
C MET A 400 21.46 16.47 -16.37
N VAL A 401 20.50 16.54 -15.43
CA VAL A 401 20.66 17.27 -14.17
C VAL A 401 21.82 16.69 -13.35
N THR A 402 21.89 15.35 -13.23
CA THR A 402 22.97 14.65 -12.51
C THR A 402 24.35 14.92 -13.13
N ASP A 403 24.46 14.87 -14.46
CA ASP A 403 25.71 15.12 -15.19
C ASP A 403 26.19 16.56 -14.98
N ILE A 404 25.27 17.54 -15.06
CA ILE A 404 25.59 18.95 -14.85
C ILE A 404 26.02 19.21 -13.42
N ASN A 405 25.32 18.66 -12.42
CA ASN A 405 25.73 18.79 -11.03
C ASN A 405 27.14 18.25 -10.78
N THR A 406 27.43 17.08 -11.34
CA THR A 406 28.75 16.45 -11.24
C THR A 406 29.82 17.33 -11.90
N ALA A 407 29.55 17.87 -13.09
CA ALA A 407 30.48 18.74 -13.80
C ALA A 407 30.73 20.06 -13.06
N GLN A 408 29.68 20.69 -12.50
CA GLN A 408 29.80 21.94 -11.74
C GLN A 408 30.60 21.72 -10.44
N ALA A 409 30.33 20.64 -9.71
CA ALA A 409 31.11 20.28 -8.52
C ALA A 409 32.60 20.08 -8.86
N ALA A 410 32.89 19.35 -9.95
CA ALA A 410 34.26 19.14 -10.41
C ALA A 410 34.95 20.45 -10.83
N ALA A 411 34.22 21.39 -11.47
CA ALA A 411 34.75 22.69 -11.85
C ALA A 411 35.11 23.54 -10.63
N VAL A 412 34.26 23.55 -9.60
CA VAL A 412 34.52 24.22 -8.31
C VAL A 412 35.78 23.64 -7.65
N THR A 413 35.88 22.31 -7.56
CA THR A 413 37.06 21.64 -7.02
C THR A 413 38.33 21.96 -7.80
N ASN A 414 38.29 21.91 -9.15
CA ASN A 414 39.45 22.21 -9.98
C ASN A 414 39.88 23.68 -9.88
N ALA A 415 38.93 24.62 -9.78
CA ALA A 415 39.21 26.03 -9.58
C ALA A 415 39.89 26.27 -8.22
N ALA A 416 39.39 25.63 -7.16
CA ALA A 416 39.97 25.69 -5.83
C ALA A 416 41.39 25.08 -5.79
N ILE A 417 41.61 23.91 -6.40
CA ILE A 417 42.94 23.30 -6.54
C ILE A 417 43.88 24.21 -7.30
N THR A 418 43.45 24.79 -8.43
CA THR A 418 44.28 25.70 -9.23
C THR A 418 44.68 26.94 -8.42
N LYS A 419 43.75 27.49 -7.63
CA LYS A 419 44.01 28.62 -6.74
C LYS A 419 45.05 28.27 -5.66
N ILE A 420 44.95 27.06 -5.08
CA ILE A 420 45.90 26.56 -4.08
C ILE A 420 47.28 26.27 -4.71
N ASP A 421 47.33 25.68 -5.90
CA ASP A 421 48.57 25.36 -6.61
C ASP A 421 49.30 26.63 -7.07
N GLY A 422 48.58 27.72 -7.36
CA GLY A 422 49.16 29.03 -7.66
C GLY A 422 50.11 29.55 -6.57
N ILE A 423 49.80 29.25 -5.29
CA ILE A 423 50.63 29.60 -4.12
C ILE A 423 52.00 28.93 -4.20
N ALA A 424 52.08 27.72 -4.77
CA ALA A 424 53.35 27.02 -4.92
C ALA A 424 54.32 27.77 -5.87
N GLN A 425 53.83 28.75 -6.63
CA GLN A 425 54.62 29.54 -7.59
C GLN A 425 54.98 30.94 -7.09
N ASP A 426 54.16 31.61 -6.27
CA ASP A 426 54.38 32.99 -5.79
C ASP A 426 54.58 33.14 -4.26
N GLY A 427 54.18 32.13 -3.48
CA GLY A 427 54.33 32.07 -2.03
C GLY A 427 53.33 32.90 -1.20
N ASP A 428 52.28 33.47 -1.81
CA ASP A 428 51.30 34.33 -1.13
C ASP A 428 49.91 33.66 -1.04
N ALA A 429 49.54 33.20 0.15
CA ALA A 429 48.24 32.56 0.41
C ALA A 429 47.11 33.54 0.81
N THR A 430 47.32 34.86 0.77
CA THR A 430 46.35 35.85 1.31
C THR A 430 44.99 35.88 0.60
N SER A 431 44.89 35.34 -0.62
CA SER A 431 43.63 35.27 -1.38
C SER A 431 42.83 33.98 -1.15
N ILE A 432 43.38 33.01 -0.40
CA ILE A 432 42.74 31.73 -0.10
C ILE A 432 41.86 31.83 1.13
N THR A 433 40.71 31.19 1.06
CA THR A 433 39.74 31.10 2.13
C THR A 433 39.63 29.67 2.66
N ALA A 434 39.02 29.52 3.83
CA ALA A 434 38.65 28.20 4.35
C ALA A 434 37.73 27.43 3.38
N GLN A 435 36.89 28.14 2.62
CA GLN A 435 35.99 27.53 1.64
C GLN A 435 36.75 26.95 0.46
N ASP A 436 37.78 27.64 -0.07
CA ASP A 436 38.62 27.10 -1.14
C ASP A 436 39.31 25.79 -0.72
N LEU A 437 39.74 25.68 0.54
CA LEU A 437 40.31 24.45 1.07
C LEU A 437 39.29 23.31 1.12
N LYS A 438 38.07 23.60 1.60
CA LYS A 438 36.97 22.63 1.63
C LYS A 438 36.55 22.20 0.22
N ASP A 439 36.44 23.13 -0.71
CA ASP A 439 36.06 22.89 -2.11
C ASP A 439 37.12 22.06 -2.86
N ALA A 440 38.40 22.20 -2.49
CA ALA A 440 39.50 21.36 -2.97
C ALA A 440 39.55 19.97 -2.30
N GLY A 441 38.64 19.67 -1.37
CA GLY A 441 38.57 18.40 -0.66
C GLY A 441 39.53 18.28 0.53
N VAL A 442 40.12 19.38 1.00
CA VAL A 442 40.97 19.39 2.20
C VAL A 442 40.08 19.27 3.44
N THR A 443 40.33 18.25 4.25
CA THR A 443 39.61 18.01 5.50
C THR A 443 40.32 18.63 6.71
N GLU A 444 39.60 18.75 7.82
CA GLU A 444 40.21 19.11 9.12
C GLU A 444 41.32 18.13 9.54
N THR A 445 41.24 16.87 9.10
CA THR A 445 42.26 15.86 9.41
C THR A 445 43.53 16.08 8.59
N ASP A 446 43.40 16.52 7.34
CA ASP A 446 44.54 16.78 6.45
C ASP A 446 45.40 17.95 6.95
N VAL A 447 44.76 19.00 7.49
CA VAL A 447 45.48 20.17 8.03
C VAL A 447 46.16 19.91 9.36
N LEU A 448 45.83 18.80 10.04
CA LEU A 448 46.44 18.38 11.30
C LEU A 448 47.72 17.54 11.11
N ASP A 449 47.97 17.04 9.90
CA ASP A 449 49.19 16.30 9.55
C ASP A 449 50.44 17.19 9.70
N GLU A 450 51.48 16.68 10.39
CA GLU A 450 52.71 17.44 10.68
C GLU A 450 53.52 17.76 9.42
N THR A 451 53.41 16.93 8.37
CA THR A 451 54.03 17.20 7.07
C THR A 451 53.28 18.31 6.34
N TRP A 452 51.94 18.32 6.37
CA TRP A 452 51.13 19.40 5.84
C TRP A 452 51.41 20.73 6.55
N LYS A 453 51.36 20.77 7.89
CA LYS A 453 51.68 21.98 8.69
C LYS A 453 53.06 22.54 8.38
N ARG A 454 54.05 21.67 8.19
CA ARG A 454 55.43 22.09 7.88
C ARG A 454 55.57 22.62 6.46
N THR A 455 54.83 22.07 5.50
CA THR A 455 54.97 22.41 4.07
C THR A 455 54.00 23.50 3.59
N LYS A 456 52.86 23.69 4.29
CA LYS A 456 51.80 24.64 3.94
C LYS A 456 51.25 25.40 5.17
N PRO A 457 52.11 26.06 5.97
CA PRO A 457 51.74 26.62 7.28
C PRO A 457 50.66 27.72 7.21
N GLN A 458 50.63 28.52 6.14
CA GLN A 458 49.61 29.57 5.95
C GLN A 458 48.21 29.00 5.66
N LEU A 459 48.13 27.85 4.98
CA LEU A 459 46.85 27.19 4.68
C LEU A 459 46.28 26.45 5.90
N SER A 460 47.14 25.89 6.75
CA SER A 460 46.72 25.29 8.02
C SER A 460 45.99 26.27 8.93
N GLN A 461 46.34 27.56 8.92
CA GLN A 461 45.73 28.59 9.76
C GLN A 461 44.32 29.00 9.30
N LEU A 462 43.91 28.64 8.09
CA LEU A 462 42.59 29.02 7.53
C LEU A 462 41.47 28.03 7.92
N MET A 463 41.81 26.82 8.36
CA MET A 463 40.86 25.75 8.71
C MET A 463 40.75 25.49 10.22
N THR A 464 41.63 26.09 11.03
CA THR A 464 41.59 26.12 12.50
C THR A 464 40.93 27.39 13.00
#